data_AF-A0A917WRF6-F1
#
_entry.id   AF-A0A917WRF6-F1
#
_cell.length_a   1.000
_cell.length_b   1.000
_cell.length_c   1.000
_cell.angle_alpha   90.00
_cell.angle_beta   90.00
_cell.angle_gamma   90.00
#
_symmetry.space_group_name_H-M   'P 1'
#
loop_
_entity.id
_entity.type
_entity.pdbx_description
1 polymer ?
#
loop_
_entity_poly.entity_id
_entity_poly.type
_entity_poly.pdbx_seq_one_letter_code
_entity_poly.pdbx_strand_id
1 'polypeptide(L)'
;MRDLTVTPIRWEHSGDGEFPYHAEVDGRSLTVRVNDFPAEPLYTLLVDGAELVDLDDWPPVWRRPPVPSHLLDLVARPVTTDLLWTWARRICGVTTEHAAEVAALLGLPAPTQDDFGRLFVQPSPPGTAWLQLCMNDRAGLSTVEIRFAEPALTRAELDACFGPSQELPRVHWDSPHLIAHAVRTPDAPLSCTLFSSFTAQPDPSERALQVTLRRDHH
;
A
#
# COMPACT_ATOMS: atom_id res chain seq x y z
N MET A 1 33.19 21.45 -15.09
CA MET A 1 32.07 20.50 -14.93
C MET A 1 30.90 21.07 -15.70
N ARG A 2 30.25 20.28 -16.58
CA ARG A 2 29.11 20.76 -17.36
C ARG A 2 27.95 21.04 -16.39
N ASP A 3 27.24 22.13 -16.59
CA ASP A 3 26.04 22.41 -15.81
C ASP A 3 24.93 21.44 -16.22
N LEU A 4 24.60 20.52 -15.33
CA LEU A 4 23.61 19.48 -15.56
C LEU A 4 22.19 20.04 -15.49
N THR A 5 21.96 21.18 -14.82
CA THR A 5 20.63 21.80 -14.68
C THR A 5 20.14 22.43 -15.99
N VAL A 6 21.05 22.75 -16.91
CA VAL A 6 20.72 23.28 -18.25
C VAL A 6 20.95 22.25 -19.37
N THR A 7 21.34 21.03 -19.01
CA THR A 7 21.52 19.94 -19.96
C THR A 7 20.23 19.10 -20.03
N PRO A 8 19.69 18.79 -21.23
CA PRO A 8 18.58 17.85 -21.34
C PRO A 8 19.00 16.46 -20.85
N ILE A 9 18.32 15.95 -19.84
CA ILE A 9 18.57 14.61 -19.26
C ILE A 9 17.32 13.76 -19.46
N ARG A 10 17.52 12.54 -19.93
CA ARG A 10 16.48 11.52 -20.02
C ARG A 10 16.48 10.73 -18.72
N TRP A 11 15.48 10.97 -17.90
CA TRP A 11 15.30 10.33 -16.60
C TRP A 11 14.45 9.06 -16.72
N GLU A 12 14.75 8.09 -15.88
CA GLU A 12 13.97 6.85 -15.70
C GLU A 12 13.56 6.71 -14.24
N HIS A 13 12.39 6.10 -14.01
CA HIS A 13 11.94 5.80 -12.65
C HIS A 13 12.79 4.67 -12.07
N SER A 14 13.23 4.85 -10.82
CA SER A 14 13.87 3.79 -10.04
C SER A 14 12.86 2.86 -9.37
N GLY A 15 11.66 3.37 -9.06
CA GLY A 15 10.68 2.69 -8.19
C GLY A 15 10.89 2.95 -6.69
N ASP A 16 11.90 3.75 -6.33
CA ASP A 16 12.22 4.14 -4.96
C ASP A 16 11.58 5.51 -4.64
N GLY A 17 10.91 5.64 -3.48
CA GLY A 17 10.26 6.89 -3.08
C GLY A 17 11.24 8.00 -2.67
N GLU A 18 12.37 7.63 -2.07
CA GLU A 18 13.43 8.54 -1.65
C GLU A 18 14.30 8.96 -2.84
N PHE A 19 14.57 8.01 -3.76
CA PHE A 19 15.39 8.24 -4.96
C PHE A 19 14.60 8.03 -6.27
N PRO A 20 13.54 8.82 -6.57
CA PRO A 20 12.54 8.49 -7.58
C PRO A 20 13.03 8.40 -9.02
N TYR A 21 14.17 9.03 -9.33
CA TYR A 21 14.67 9.12 -10.70
C TYR A 21 16.16 8.81 -10.76
N HIS A 22 16.56 8.11 -11.81
CA HIS A 22 17.96 7.90 -12.18
C HIS A 22 18.19 8.16 -13.66
N ALA A 23 19.43 8.45 -14.02
CA ALA A 23 19.88 8.61 -15.40
C ALA A 23 21.38 8.32 -15.52
N GLU A 24 21.86 8.06 -16.73
CA GLU A 24 23.28 8.09 -17.03
C GLU A 24 23.59 9.20 -18.03
N VAL A 25 24.58 10.04 -17.70
CA VAL A 25 25.06 11.12 -18.57
C VAL A 25 26.59 11.09 -18.58
N ASP A 26 27.16 10.99 -19.78
CA ASP A 26 28.62 10.96 -19.99
C ASP A 26 29.33 9.89 -19.13
N GLY A 27 28.68 8.73 -18.92
CA GLY A 27 29.21 7.61 -18.13
C GLY A 27 29.16 7.81 -16.61
N ARG A 28 28.44 8.84 -16.14
CA ARG A 28 28.20 9.09 -14.71
C ARG A 28 26.77 8.74 -14.35
N SER A 29 26.60 8.20 -13.15
CA SER A 29 25.28 7.90 -12.60
C SER A 29 24.71 9.15 -11.95
N LEU A 30 23.48 9.50 -12.30
CA LEU A 30 22.75 10.62 -11.73
C LEU A 30 21.53 10.07 -11.00
N THR A 31 21.28 10.56 -9.80
CA THR A 31 20.04 10.28 -9.06
C THR A 31 19.44 11.55 -8.51
N VAL A 32 18.11 11.58 -8.41
CA VAL A 32 17.39 12.65 -7.69
C VAL A 32 16.92 12.09 -6.37
N ARG A 33 17.28 12.74 -5.26
CA ARG A 33 16.73 12.48 -3.93
C ARG A 33 15.58 13.45 -3.64
N VAL A 34 14.50 12.98 -3.03
CA VAL A 34 13.45 13.82 -2.44
C VAL A 34 13.84 14.08 -0.99
N ASN A 35 13.98 15.35 -0.60
CA ASN A 35 14.33 15.68 0.79
C ASN A 35 13.09 15.96 1.64
N ASP A 36 13.31 16.11 2.95
CA ASP A 36 12.28 16.47 3.93
C ASP A 36 11.93 17.98 3.83
N PHE A 37 11.12 18.33 2.84
CA PHE A 37 10.64 19.70 2.66
C PHE A 37 9.56 20.04 3.70
N PRO A 38 9.60 21.22 4.36
CA PRO A 38 10.42 22.40 4.04
C PRO A 38 11.72 22.52 4.86
N ALA A 39 12.11 21.51 5.62
CA ALA A 39 13.35 21.54 6.39
C ALA A 39 14.58 21.59 5.47
N GLU A 40 14.49 20.92 4.32
CA GLU A 40 15.48 20.91 3.23
C GLU A 40 14.84 21.34 1.88
N PRO A 41 15.66 21.74 0.88
CA PRO A 41 15.18 21.98 -0.48
C PRO A 41 14.46 20.76 -1.06
N LEU A 42 13.49 20.94 -1.95
CA LEU A 42 12.58 19.85 -2.33
C LEU A 42 13.28 18.61 -2.93
N TYR A 43 14.32 18.82 -3.72
CA TYR A 43 15.15 17.75 -4.25
C TYR A 43 16.64 18.06 -4.13
N THR A 44 17.47 17.02 -4.18
CA THR A 44 18.92 17.13 -4.41
C THR A 44 19.30 16.25 -5.59
N LEU A 45 20.10 16.80 -6.52
CA LEU A 45 20.74 16.02 -7.58
C LEU A 45 22.05 15.44 -7.05
N LEU A 46 22.21 14.12 -7.15
CA LEU A 46 23.44 13.42 -6.85
C LEU A 46 24.11 12.95 -8.16
N VAL A 47 25.45 13.01 -8.20
CA VAL A 47 26.28 12.48 -9.29
C VAL A 47 27.31 11.52 -8.71
N ASP A 48 27.30 10.28 -9.19
CA ASP A 48 28.11 9.18 -8.68
C ASP A 48 27.97 9.03 -7.15
N GLY A 49 26.77 9.29 -6.62
CA GLY A 49 26.43 9.23 -5.19
C GLY A 49 26.79 10.47 -4.36
N ALA A 50 27.41 11.50 -4.96
CA ALA A 50 27.73 12.75 -4.27
C ALA A 50 26.72 13.85 -4.59
N GLU A 51 26.26 14.58 -3.58
CA GLU A 51 25.37 15.73 -3.76
C GLU A 51 26.06 16.80 -4.62
N LEU A 52 25.36 17.23 -5.67
CA LEU A 52 25.84 18.23 -6.61
C LEU A 52 25.12 19.57 -6.43
N VAL A 53 23.78 19.53 -6.38
CA VAL A 53 22.97 20.75 -6.34
C VAL A 53 21.58 20.46 -5.77
N ASP A 54 21.10 21.40 -4.96
CA ASP A 54 19.73 21.41 -4.47
C ASP A 54 18.79 22.07 -5.49
N LEU A 55 17.57 21.54 -5.57
CA LEU A 55 16.57 21.93 -6.55
C LEU A 55 15.25 22.17 -5.83
N ASP A 56 14.77 23.41 -5.87
CA ASP A 56 13.42 23.74 -5.40
C ASP A 56 12.33 23.25 -6.37
N ASP A 57 12.68 23.11 -7.65
CA ASP A 57 11.82 22.53 -8.68
C ASP A 57 12.65 21.85 -9.77
N TRP A 58 11.97 21.12 -10.65
CA TRP A 58 12.55 20.45 -11.80
C TRP A 58 13.06 21.44 -12.84
N PRO A 59 14.34 21.36 -13.23
CA PRO A 59 14.85 22.18 -14.31
C PRO A 59 14.02 22.05 -15.59
N PRO A 60 13.70 23.16 -16.28
CA PRO A 60 12.75 23.16 -17.39
C PRO A 60 13.22 22.40 -18.63
N VAL A 61 14.53 22.21 -18.77
CA VAL A 61 15.14 21.41 -19.86
C VAL A 61 15.07 19.91 -19.60
N TRP A 62 14.81 19.50 -18.37
CA TRP A 62 14.63 18.09 -18.01
C TRP A 62 13.20 17.69 -18.28
N ARG A 63 13.00 16.50 -18.85
CA ARG A 63 11.66 15.93 -19.00
C ARG A 63 11.45 14.90 -17.89
N ARG A 64 10.47 15.14 -17.01
CA ARG A 64 10.04 14.10 -16.07
C ARG A 64 9.45 12.93 -16.88
N PRO A 65 9.86 11.69 -16.61
CA PRO A 65 9.22 10.54 -17.22
C PRO A 65 7.76 10.48 -16.74
N PRO A 66 6.84 10.01 -17.58
CA PRO A 66 5.47 9.76 -17.13
C PRO A 66 5.52 8.70 -16.02
N VAL A 67 4.67 8.88 -15.01
CA VAL A 67 4.49 7.86 -13.97
C VAL A 67 4.12 6.54 -14.65
N PRO A 68 4.84 5.43 -14.37
CA PRO A 68 4.55 4.14 -14.97
C PRO A 68 3.07 3.80 -14.82
N SER A 69 2.42 3.38 -15.91
CA SER A 69 0.97 3.15 -15.94
C SER A 69 0.51 2.12 -14.92
N HIS A 70 1.35 1.13 -14.59
CA HIS A 70 1.05 0.18 -13.52
C HIS A 70 1.01 0.87 -12.15
N LEU A 71 1.88 1.84 -11.86
CA LEU A 71 1.77 2.63 -10.62
C LEU A 71 0.48 3.45 -10.63
N LEU A 72 0.10 4.03 -11.78
CA LEU A 72 -1.18 4.73 -11.92
C LEU A 72 -2.38 3.79 -11.74
N ASP A 73 -2.34 2.55 -12.25
CA ASP A 73 -3.36 1.54 -12.05
C ASP A 73 -3.50 1.16 -10.56
N LEU A 74 -2.39 1.12 -9.84
CA LEU A 74 -2.36 0.85 -8.40
C LEU A 74 -2.98 1.98 -7.57
N VAL A 75 -2.80 3.24 -7.99
CA VAL A 75 -3.46 4.41 -7.35
C VAL A 75 -4.76 4.85 -8.03
N ALA A 76 -5.32 4.09 -8.98
CA ALA A 76 -6.58 4.43 -9.63
C ALA A 76 -7.73 3.49 -9.28
N ARG A 77 -7.44 2.29 -8.76
CA ARG A 77 -8.47 1.28 -8.48
C ARG A 77 -8.91 1.34 -7.02
N PRO A 78 -10.17 1.68 -6.73
CA PRO A 78 -10.69 1.62 -5.37
C PRO A 78 -10.67 0.17 -4.88
N VAL A 79 -10.63 0.01 -3.55
CA VAL A 79 -10.76 -1.31 -2.94
C VAL A 79 -12.19 -1.82 -3.13
N THR A 80 -12.34 -2.84 -3.97
CA THR A 80 -13.62 -3.53 -4.24
C THR A 80 -13.67 -4.89 -3.54
N THR A 81 -14.86 -5.50 -3.49
CA THR A 81 -15.02 -6.88 -3.00
C THR A 81 -14.18 -7.89 -3.79
N ASP A 82 -14.07 -7.76 -5.11
CA ASP A 82 -13.24 -8.64 -5.95
C ASP A 82 -11.74 -8.51 -5.62
N LEU A 83 -11.28 -7.29 -5.34
CA LEU A 83 -9.90 -7.05 -4.92
C LEU A 83 -9.65 -7.66 -3.54
N LEU A 84 -10.56 -7.45 -2.59
CA LEU A 84 -10.48 -8.05 -1.26
C LEU A 84 -10.48 -9.58 -1.34
N TRP A 85 -11.28 -10.19 -2.22
CA TRP A 85 -11.30 -11.64 -2.42
C TRP A 85 -9.95 -12.13 -2.96
N THR A 86 -9.41 -11.43 -3.94
CA THR A 86 -8.09 -11.72 -4.51
C THR A 86 -7.00 -11.65 -3.44
N TRP A 87 -6.98 -10.57 -2.64
CA TRP A 87 -6.03 -10.40 -1.54
C TRP A 87 -6.20 -11.47 -0.47
N ALA A 88 -7.42 -11.74 -0.03
CA ALA A 88 -7.72 -12.73 1.00
C ALA A 88 -7.18 -14.12 0.60
N ARG A 89 -7.39 -14.53 -0.65
CA ARG A 89 -6.85 -15.81 -1.16
C ARG A 89 -5.33 -15.82 -1.22
N ARG A 90 -4.70 -14.72 -1.64
CA ARG A 90 -3.24 -14.61 -1.71
C ARG A 90 -2.59 -14.69 -0.34
N ILE A 91 -3.12 -13.96 0.66
CA ILE A 91 -2.53 -13.97 2.00
C ILE A 91 -2.60 -15.34 2.69
N CYS A 92 -3.58 -16.19 2.33
CA CYS A 92 -3.64 -17.56 2.84
C CYS A 92 -2.45 -18.42 2.37
N GLY A 93 -1.84 -18.05 1.24
CA GLY A 93 -0.65 -18.71 0.67
C GLY A 93 0.67 -18.02 0.95
N VAL A 94 0.68 -16.88 1.66
CA VAL A 94 1.91 -16.15 1.95
C VAL A 94 2.75 -16.95 2.95
N THR A 95 4.01 -17.19 2.61
CA THR A 95 5.00 -17.87 3.48
C THR A 95 6.21 -16.99 3.81
N THR A 96 6.30 -15.80 3.22
CA THR A 96 7.40 -14.86 3.45
C THR A 96 7.20 -14.05 4.72
N GLU A 97 8.32 -13.68 5.34
CA GLU A 97 8.40 -12.77 6.49
C GLU A 97 8.70 -11.33 6.08
N HIS A 98 8.98 -11.07 4.80
CA HIS A 98 9.34 -9.75 4.29
C HIS A 98 8.12 -8.96 3.82
N ALA A 99 7.88 -7.81 4.45
CA ALA A 99 6.72 -6.97 4.16
C ALA A 99 6.68 -6.45 2.70
N ALA A 100 7.84 -6.16 2.11
CA ALA A 100 7.93 -5.73 0.71
C ALA A 100 7.49 -6.84 -0.27
N GLU A 101 7.83 -8.10 0.00
CA GLU A 101 7.38 -9.23 -0.80
C GLU A 101 5.86 -9.46 -0.65
N VAL A 102 5.33 -9.31 0.57
CA VAL A 102 3.88 -9.35 0.80
C VAL A 102 3.16 -8.26 0.00
N ALA A 103 3.64 -7.02 0.07
CA ALA A 103 3.06 -5.92 -0.68
C ALA A 103 3.10 -6.20 -2.19
N ALA A 104 4.24 -6.65 -2.71
CA ALA A 104 4.37 -7.03 -4.12
C ALA A 104 3.37 -8.14 -4.52
N LEU A 105 3.17 -9.16 -3.68
CA LEU A 105 2.18 -10.23 -3.90
C LEU A 105 0.74 -9.68 -3.95
N LEU A 106 0.43 -8.63 -3.18
CA LEU A 106 -0.87 -7.97 -3.22
C LEU A 106 -0.98 -6.97 -4.38
N GLY A 107 0.10 -6.72 -5.11
CA GLY A 107 0.16 -5.64 -6.09
C GLY A 107 0.05 -4.29 -5.38
N LEU A 108 0.85 -4.07 -4.34
CA LEU A 108 0.93 -2.83 -3.59
C LEU A 108 2.39 -2.33 -3.63
N PRO A 109 2.63 -1.01 -3.55
CA PRO A 109 3.97 -0.50 -3.37
C PRO A 109 4.56 -0.99 -2.03
N ALA A 110 5.90 -0.99 -1.93
CA ALA A 110 6.59 -1.40 -0.71
C ALA A 110 6.11 -0.53 0.48
N PRO A 111 5.84 -1.14 1.64
CA PRO A 111 5.36 -0.39 2.78
C PRO A 111 6.50 0.44 3.40
N THR A 112 6.16 1.60 3.92
CA THR A 112 7.03 2.45 4.73
C THR A 112 6.74 2.21 6.20
N GLN A 113 7.78 2.17 7.03
CA GLN A 113 7.66 2.02 8.47
C GLN A 113 7.51 3.39 9.14
N ASP A 114 6.56 3.55 10.06
CA ASP A 114 6.45 4.74 10.89
C ASP A 114 7.35 4.67 12.15
N ASP A 115 7.34 5.75 12.95
CA ASP A 115 8.14 5.85 14.19
C ASP A 115 7.79 4.78 15.24
N PHE A 116 6.64 4.11 15.12
CA PHE A 116 6.17 3.05 16.02
C PHE A 116 6.38 1.66 15.44
N GLY A 117 7.03 1.53 14.28
CA GLY A 117 7.27 0.26 13.63
C GLY A 117 6.09 -0.29 12.83
N ARG A 118 5.04 0.50 12.59
CA ARG A 118 3.88 0.08 11.79
C ARG A 118 4.19 0.26 10.31
N LEU A 119 3.83 -0.73 9.52
CA LEU A 119 4.12 -0.76 8.09
C LEU A 119 2.90 -0.30 7.29
N PHE A 120 2.96 0.93 6.79
CA PHE A 120 1.90 1.52 5.98
C PHE A 120 2.25 1.48 4.49
N VAL A 121 1.27 1.20 3.65
CA VAL A 121 1.43 1.29 2.19
C VAL A 121 1.15 2.72 1.76
N GLN A 122 2.15 3.34 1.12
CA GLN A 122 2.06 4.71 0.61
C GLN A 122 2.37 4.79 -0.89
N PRO A 123 1.59 5.56 -1.67
CA PRO A 123 0.32 6.17 -1.28
C PRO A 123 -0.75 5.12 -0.97
N SER A 124 -1.69 5.46 -0.07
CA SER A 124 -2.81 4.57 0.24
C SER A 124 -3.70 4.34 -0.98
N PRO A 125 -4.25 3.12 -1.18
CA PRO A 125 -5.15 2.85 -2.31
C PRO A 125 -6.36 3.80 -2.36
N PRO A 126 -6.91 4.11 -3.53
CA PRO A 126 -8.07 4.99 -3.65
C PRO A 126 -9.26 4.56 -2.79
N GLY A 127 -9.93 5.54 -2.19
CA GLY A 127 -11.05 5.32 -1.27
C GLY A 127 -10.65 4.82 0.11
N THR A 128 -9.35 4.60 0.37
CA THR A 128 -8.83 4.23 1.69
C THR A 128 -8.17 5.42 2.36
N ALA A 129 -8.39 5.56 3.67
CA ALA A 129 -7.67 6.50 4.53
C ALA A 129 -6.25 5.99 4.82
N TRP A 130 -6.11 4.67 4.98
CA TRP A 130 -4.83 3.99 5.14
C TRP A 130 -4.96 2.49 4.87
N LEU A 131 -3.84 1.88 4.49
CA LEU A 131 -3.64 0.43 4.44
C LEU A 131 -2.38 0.08 5.22
N GLN A 132 -2.52 -0.83 6.19
CA GLN A 132 -1.44 -1.29 7.06
C GLN A 132 -1.20 -2.79 6.89
N LEU A 133 0.08 -3.18 6.84
CA LEU A 133 0.51 -4.57 6.92
C LEU A 133 1.01 -4.85 8.34
N CYS A 134 0.40 -5.80 9.03
CA CYS A 134 0.84 -6.20 10.37
C CYS A 134 1.64 -7.50 10.25
N MET A 135 2.94 -7.41 10.48
CA MET A 135 3.86 -8.55 10.46
C MET A 135 4.09 -9.08 11.88
N ASN A 136 4.34 -10.37 12.01
CA ASN A 136 4.75 -11.03 13.24
C ASN A 136 6.12 -11.68 13.01
N ASP A 137 7.08 -11.39 13.89
CA ASP A 137 8.48 -11.84 13.78
C ASP A 137 8.67 -13.35 13.59
N ARG A 138 7.70 -14.18 13.99
CA ARG A 138 7.79 -15.65 13.89
C ARG A 138 6.93 -16.24 12.79
N ALA A 139 5.87 -15.55 12.41
CA ALA A 139 4.87 -16.10 11.52
C ALA A 139 4.91 -15.42 10.14
N GLY A 140 5.49 -14.23 10.01
CA GLY A 140 5.32 -13.36 8.85
C GLY A 140 4.00 -12.59 8.94
N LEU A 141 3.30 -12.39 7.82
CA LEU A 141 2.07 -11.59 7.76
C LEU A 141 0.97 -12.11 8.71
N SER A 142 0.53 -11.27 9.64
CA SER A 142 -0.62 -11.55 10.53
C SER A 142 -1.93 -11.00 9.96
N THR A 143 -1.97 -9.70 9.67
CA THR A 143 -3.15 -9.02 9.13
C THR A 143 -2.81 -8.01 8.03
N VAL A 144 -3.76 -7.80 7.12
CA VAL A 144 -3.84 -6.62 6.25
C VAL A 144 -5.05 -5.83 6.71
N GLU A 145 -4.83 -4.59 7.13
CA GLU A 145 -5.89 -3.72 7.65
C GLU A 145 -6.12 -2.55 6.72
N ILE A 146 -7.38 -2.33 6.36
CA ILE A 146 -7.80 -1.34 5.37
C ILE A 146 -8.88 -0.48 6.02
N ARG A 147 -8.58 0.80 6.21
CA ARG A 147 -9.58 1.79 6.66
C ARG A 147 -10.06 2.58 5.48
N PHE A 148 -11.37 2.64 5.28
CA PHE A 148 -11.94 3.47 4.22
C PHE A 148 -11.94 4.95 4.61
N ALA A 149 -11.64 5.83 3.64
CA ALA A 149 -11.81 7.27 3.82
C ALA A 149 -13.30 7.63 3.89
N GLU A 150 -14.09 6.99 3.03
CA GLU A 150 -15.55 6.99 3.07
C GLU A 150 -16.03 5.55 2.97
N PRO A 151 -16.93 5.07 3.85
CA PRO A 151 -17.44 3.71 3.80
C PRO A 151 -18.00 3.37 2.41
N ALA A 152 -17.37 2.43 1.72
CA ALA A 152 -17.67 2.14 0.31
C ALA A 152 -18.42 0.82 0.12
N LEU A 153 -18.08 -0.21 0.90
CA LEU A 153 -18.60 -1.57 0.73
C LEU A 153 -19.73 -1.86 1.71
N THR A 154 -20.87 -2.31 1.20
CA THR A 154 -22.01 -2.73 2.01
C THR A 154 -21.85 -4.15 2.54
N ARG A 155 -22.53 -4.49 3.64
CA ARG A 155 -22.62 -5.88 4.11
C ARG A 155 -23.12 -6.82 3.01
N ALA A 156 -24.14 -6.43 2.25
CA ALA A 156 -24.70 -7.26 1.19
C ALA A 156 -23.67 -7.61 0.09
N GLU A 157 -22.83 -6.65 -0.30
CA GLU A 157 -21.77 -6.90 -1.29
C GLU A 157 -20.70 -7.86 -0.74
N LEU A 158 -20.35 -7.72 0.54
CA LEU A 158 -19.43 -8.62 1.22
C LEU A 158 -20.00 -10.04 1.33
N ASP A 159 -21.25 -10.19 1.78
CA ASP A 159 -21.95 -11.48 1.86
C ASP A 159 -22.08 -12.13 0.47
N ALA A 160 -22.35 -11.35 -0.58
CA ALA A 160 -22.45 -11.85 -1.96
C ALA A 160 -21.10 -12.38 -2.48
N CYS A 161 -19.99 -11.73 -2.12
CA CYS A 161 -18.66 -12.09 -2.58
C CYS A 161 -18.02 -13.22 -1.75
N PHE A 162 -18.15 -13.16 -0.43
CA PHE A 162 -17.47 -14.07 0.51
C PHE A 162 -18.37 -15.18 1.06
N GLY A 163 -19.66 -15.16 0.74
CA GLY A 163 -20.64 -16.07 1.30
C GLY A 163 -21.08 -15.67 2.72
N PRO A 164 -21.75 -16.58 3.45
CA PRO A 164 -22.41 -16.24 4.70
C PRO A 164 -21.41 -15.75 5.77
N SER A 165 -21.76 -14.63 6.40
CA SER A 165 -21.03 -14.07 7.54
C SER A 165 -21.49 -14.62 8.89
N GLN A 166 -20.61 -14.53 9.88
CA GLN A 166 -20.92 -14.70 11.30
C GLN A 166 -20.78 -13.35 12.01
N GLU A 167 -21.83 -12.91 12.70
CA GLU A 167 -21.74 -11.77 13.61
C GLU A 167 -20.96 -12.17 14.88
N LEU A 168 -19.99 -11.34 15.26
CA LEU A 168 -19.16 -11.58 16.45
C LEU A 168 -19.72 -10.84 17.67
N PRO A 169 -19.56 -11.40 18.89
CA PRO A 169 -19.93 -10.70 20.11
C PRO A 169 -19.19 -9.37 20.23
N ARG A 170 -19.93 -8.33 20.64
CA ARG A 170 -19.34 -7.03 20.98
C ARG A 170 -18.72 -7.13 22.37
N VAL A 171 -17.49 -6.65 22.49
CA VAL A 171 -16.78 -6.58 23.80
C VAL A 171 -17.26 -5.42 24.66
N HIS A 172 -17.72 -4.33 24.03
CA HIS A 172 -18.28 -3.17 24.71
C HIS A 172 -19.37 -2.50 23.84
N TRP A 173 -20.26 -1.73 24.47
CA TRP A 173 -21.43 -1.14 23.80
C TRP A 173 -21.10 0.00 22.82
N ASP A 174 -19.87 0.53 22.86
CA ASP A 174 -19.35 1.51 21.91
C ASP A 174 -18.41 0.89 20.86
N SER A 175 -18.08 -0.39 21.00
CA SER A 175 -17.20 -1.07 20.06
C SER A 175 -17.93 -1.30 18.74
N PRO A 176 -17.26 -1.20 17.59
CA PRO A 176 -17.90 -1.43 16.30
C PRO A 176 -18.51 -2.83 16.23
N HIS A 177 -19.59 -2.96 15.48
CA HIS A 177 -20.14 -4.26 15.13
C HIS A 177 -19.15 -4.97 14.20
N LEU A 178 -18.85 -6.24 14.47
CA LEU A 178 -17.92 -7.03 13.67
C LEU A 178 -18.64 -8.22 13.07
N ILE A 179 -18.41 -8.45 11.78
CA ILE A 179 -18.76 -9.70 11.11
C ILE A 179 -17.50 -10.38 10.59
N ALA A 180 -17.53 -11.70 10.50
CA ALA A 180 -16.45 -12.51 9.98
C ALA A 180 -16.92 -13.37 8.81
N HIS A 181 -16.12 -13.42 7.74
CA HIS A 181 -16.28 -14.35 6.64
C HIS A 181 -15.06 -15.28 6.58
N ALA A 182 -15.31 -16.59 6.56
CA ALA A 182 -14.25 -17.56 6.39
C ALA A 182 -13.80 -17.61 4.92
N VAL A 183 -12.50 -17.47 4.68
CA VAL A 183 -11.91 -17.57 3.35
C VAL A 183 -11.09 -18.84 3.27
N ARG A 184 -11.53 -19.77 2.41
CA ARG A 184 -10.86 -21.05 2.19
C ARG A 184 -10.36 -21.12 0.75
N THR A 185 -9.08 -21.41 0.59
CA THR A 185 -8.48 -21.74 -0.71
C THR A 185 -8.04 -23.20 -0.66
N PRO A 186 -8.50 -24.08 -1.58
CA PRO A 186 -8.24 -25.53 -1.51
C PRO A 186 -6.77 -25.92 -1.32
N ASP A 187 -5.86 -25.14 -1.90
CA ASP A 187 -4.42 -25.44 -1.92
C ASP A 187 -3.60 -24.54 -0.98
N ALA A 188 -4.24 -23.69 -0.17
CA ALA A 188 -3.52 -22.80 0.73
C ALA A 188 -3.12 -23.54 2.03
N PRO A 189 -1.89 -23.32 2.53
CA PRO A 189 -1.40 -23.93 3.75
C PRO A 189 -2.11 -23.42 5.01
N LEU A 190 -2.73 -22.23 4.94
CA LEU A 190 -3.41 -21.59 6.05
C LEU A 190 -4.82 -21.17 5.65
N SER A 191 -5.69 -21.02 6.65
CA SER A 191 -7.01 -20.40 6.45
C SER A 191 -6.92 -18.90 6.73
N CYS A 192 -7.88 -18.14 6.20
CA CYS A 192 -7.98 -16.72 6.48
C CYS A 192 -9.41 -16.35 6.86
N THR A 193 -9.52 -15.26 7.60
CA THR A 193 -10.80 -14.65 7.95
C THR A 193 -10.81 -13.20 7.52
N LEU A 194 -11.86 -12.79 6.81
CA LEU A 194 -12.15 -11.39 6.55
C LEU A 194 -13.06 -10.87 7.65
N PHE A 195 -12.61 -9.85 8.38
CA PHE A 195 -13.43 -9.12 9.32
C PHE A 195 -13.88 -7.80 8.70
N SER A 196 -15.13 -7.42 8.91
CA SER A 196 -15.64 -6.10 8.55
C SER A 196 -16.25 -5.43 9.76
N SER A 197 -15.93 -4.14 9.96
CA SER A 197 -16.42 -3.36 11.08
C SER A 197 -17.43 -2.30 10.65
N PHE A 198 -18.47 -2.11 11.47
CA PHE A 198 -19.58 -1.22 11.20
C PHE A 198 -19.91 -0.36 12.43
N THR A 199 -20.39 0.86 12.20
CA THR A 199 -20.78 1.81 13.25
C THR A 199 -22.10 1.42 13.90
N ALA A 200 -23.06 0.98 13.08
CA ALA A 200 -24.37 0.54 13.53
C ALA A 200 -24.49 -0.99 13.43
N GLN A 201 -25.66 -1.50 13.82
CA GLN A 201 -26.00 -2.89 13.57
C GLN A 201 -25.89 -3.16 12.06
N PRO A 202 -25.16 -4.20 11.63
CA PRO A 202 -24.76 -4.34 10.24
C PRO A 202 -25.93 -4.88 9.43
N ASP A 203 -26.93 -4.09 9.10
CA ASP A 203 -27.95 -4.53 8.13
C ASP A 203 -27.33 -4.66 6.72
N PRO A 204 -27.99 -5.31 5.75
CA PRO A 204 -27.41 -5.52 4.42
C PRO A 204 -26.93 -4.25 3.70
N SER A 205 -27.49 -3.08 4.01
CA SER A 205 -27.12 -1.79 3.42
C SER A 205 -26.05 -1.02 4.20
N GLU A 206 -25.77 -1.42 5.45
CA GLU A 206 -24.76 -0.79 6.28
C GLU A 206 -23.37 -0.97 5.65
N ARG A 207 -22.56 0.10 5.70
CA ARG A 207 -21.28 0.18 5.01
C ARG A 207 -20.11 -0.03 5.97
N ALA A 208 -19.16 -0.86 5.56
CA ALA A 208 -17.99 -1.16 6.35
C ALA A 208 -17.07 0.05 6.48
N LEU A 209 -16.66 0.36 7.71
CA LEU A 209 -15.67 1.40 8.02
C LEU A 209 -14.25 0.90 7.81
N GLN A 210 -14.02 -0.37 8.11
CA GLN A 210 -12.73 -1.03 8.03
C GLN A 210 -12.93 -2.49 7.66
N VAL A 211 -11.99 -3.01 6.88
CA VAL A 211 -11.83 -4.45 6.62
C VAL A 211 -10.46 -4.90 7.13
N THR A 212 -10.43 -6.06 7.77
CA THR A 212 -9.20 -6.72 8.17
C THR A 212 -9.15 -8.11 7.57
N LEU A 213 -8.15 -8.38 6.75
CA LEU A 213 -7.84 -9.73 6.27
C LEU A 213 -6.84 -10.35 7.24
N ARG A 214 -7.24 -11.37 7.99
CA ARG A 214 -6.38 -12.05 8.95
C ARG A 214 -6.01 -13.43 8.43
N ARG A 215 -4.74 -13.79 8.60
CA ARG A 215 -4.28 -15.17 8.42
C ARG A 215 -4.43 -15.92 9.74
N ASP A 216 -5.12 -17.05 9.71
CA ASP A 216 -5.38 -17.86 10.89
C ASP A 216 -4.27 -18.90 11.05
N HIS A 217 -3.44 -18.71 12.07
CA HIS A 217 -2.41 -19.66 12.47
C HIS A 217 -3.02 -20.74 13.36
N HIS A 218 -2.79 -22.01 13.00
CA HIS A 218 -3.16 -23.17 13.81
C HIS A 218 -2.12 -23.48 14.87
#